data_AF-A0AAU8FGY5-F1
#
_entry.id   AF-A0AAU8FGY5-F1
#
_cell.length_a   1.000
_cell.length_b   1.000
_cell.length_c   1.000
_cell.angle_alpha   90.00
_cell.angle_beta   90.00
_cell.angle_gamma   90.00
#
_symmetry.space_group_name_H-M   'P 1'
#
loop_
_entity.id
_entity.type
_entity.pdbx_description
1 polymer ?
#
loop_
_entity_poly.entity_id
_entity_poly.type
_entity_poly.pdbx_seq_one_letter_code
_entity_poly.pdbx_strand_id
1 'polypeptide(L)'
;MLFNQYVAILQKHRKQLQLFQVDLDKLNEIKKTLVTSAETFTYTFSNIRVVIPKVHRPSHTIPRNIGDIDIVLSIKDDVVIKRRNESVVEDPLQRLKKFNMVLSCGEYTSSWHLDRHEWEEGPNHQPPKTLHPFYHLTFGGYHMEDLQVDDHDFFGNALIVRSPRIMHPPMELILGLDFVFNHFIPRGSLDLLQDRAYTKIVKDLKRNIWMPFALAIAKNYCNNIEIDGTRLKFDERFVASIITC
;
A
#
# COMPACT_ATOMS: atom_id res chain seq x y z
N MET A 1 -9.47 -14.53 -9.26
CA MET A 1 -9.33 -14.26 -10.71
C MET A 1 -8.43 -13.05 -10.98
N LEU A 2 -8.65 -11.89 -10.35
CA LEU A 2 -7.84 -10.67 -10.53
C LEU A 2 -6.37 -10.83 -10.13
N PHE A 3 -6.07 -11.39 -8.96
CA PHE A 3 -4.68 -11.65 -8.54
C PHE A 3 -3.95 -12.63 -9.47
N ASN A 4 -4.64 -13.67 -9.96
CA ASN A 4 -4.07 -14.60 -10.94
C ASN A 4 -3.72 -13.91 -12.26
N GLN A 5 -4.61 -13.03 -12.74
CA GLN A 5 -4.36 -12.23 -13.94
C GLN A 5 -3.18 -11.29 -13.72
N TYR A 6 -3.12 -10.64 -12.56
CA TYR A 6 -2.01 -9.77 -12.18
C TYR A 6 -0.66 -10.50 -12.23
N VAL A 7 -0.56 -11.65 -11.58
CA VAL A 7 0.67 -12.47 -11.60
C VAL A 7 1.03 -12.89 -13.04
N ALA A 8 0.05 -13.31 -13.85
CA ALA A 8 0.30 -13.68 -15.25
C ALA A 8 0.82 -12.49 -16.08
N ILE A 9 0.31 -11.29 -15.86
CA ILE A 9 0.78 -10.07 -16.52
C ILE A 9 2.20 -9.73 -16.07
N LEU A 10 2.53 -9.83 -14.79
CA LEU A 10 3.90 -9.63 -14.32
C LEU A 10 4.87 -10.66 -14.92
N GLN A 11 4.47 -11.93 -15.03
CA GLN A 11 5.27 -12.96 -15.69
C GLN A 11 5.48 -12.67 -17.18
N LYS A 12 4.47 -12.15 -17.88
CA LYS A 12 4.62 -11.67 -19.28
C LYS A 12 5.70 -10.59 -19.40
N HIS A 13 5.84 -9.72 -18.39
CA HIS A 13 6.84 -8.64 -18.34
C HIS A 13 8.12 -9.01 -17.56
N ARG A 14 8.37 -10.31 -17.31
CA ARG A 14 9.46 -10.80 -16.44
C ARG A 14 10.84 -10.24 -16.79
N LYS A 15 11.19 -10.12 -18.08
CA LYS A 15 12.50 -9.60 -18.49
C LYS A 15 12.78 -8.18 -18.00
N GLN A 16 11.77 -7.30 -18.05
CA GLN A 16 11.90 -5.93 -17.55
C GLN A 16 11.94 -5.90 -16.03
N LEU A 17 11.09 -6.69 -15.38
CA LEU A 17 11.02 -6.78 -13.92
C LEU A 17 12.29 -7.39 -13.30
N GLN A 18 13.00 -8.25 -14.04
CA GLN A 18 14.30 -8.79 -13.63
C GLN A 18 15.39 -7.71 -13.52
N LEU A 19 15.31 -6.63 -14.29
CA LEU A 19 16.23 -5.49 -14.14
C LEU A 19 16.10 -4.83 -12.76
N PHE A 20 14.92 -4.94 -12.14
CA PHE A 20 14.60 -4.43 -10.81
C PHE A 20 14.50 -5.56 -9.76
N GLN A 21 15.01 -6.75 -10.09
CA GLN A 21 15.02 -7.94 -9.23
C GLN A 21 13.71 -8.18 -8.45
N VAL A 22 12.56 -7.92 -9.09
CA VAL A 22 11.25 -8.11 -8.45
C VAL A 22 11.07 -9.60 -8.15
N ASP A 23 10.73 -9.93 -6.90
CA ASP A 23 10.54 -11.32 -6.47
C ASP A 23 9.21 -11.90 -6.99
N LEU A 24 9.23 -12.31 -8.26
CA LEU A 24 8.07 -12.90 -8.94
C LEU A 24 7.71 -14.30 -8.44
N ASP A 25 8.65 -15.00 -7.80
CA ASP A 25 8.40 -16.35 -7.29
C ASP A 25 7.61 -16.26 -5.98
N LYS A 26 7.90 -15.26 -5.13
CA LYS A 26 7.06 -14.91 -3.99
C LYS A 26 5.62 -14.61 -4.38
N LEU A 27 5.39 -13.91 -5.49
CA LEU A 27 4.03 -13.66 -6.00
C LEU A 27 3.30 -14.96 -6.36
N ASN A 28 4.02 -15.97 -6.86
CA ASN A 28 3.44 -17.29 -7.10
C ASN A 28 3.12 -18.03 -5.80
N GLU A 29 3.88 -17.80 -4.72
CA GLU A 29 3.56 -18.34 -3.39
C GLU A 29 2.30 -17.69 -2.81
N ILE A 30 2.21 -16.36 -2.86
CA ILE A 30 1.04 -15.58 -2.41
C ILE A 30 -0.21 -16.01 -3.19
N LYS A 31 -0.05 -16.25 -4.49
CA LYS A 31 -1.14 -16.76 -5.33
C LYS A 31 -1.74 -18.07 -4.78
N LYS A 32 -0.93 -18.95 -4.18
CA LYS A 32 -1.39 -20.23 -3.61
C LYS A 32 -2.23 -20.04 -2.34
N THR A 33 -2.12 -18.90 -1.67
CA THR A 33 -2.87 -18.59 -0.44
C THR A 33 -4.18 -17.85 -0.74
N LEU A 34 -4.44 -17.53 -2.02
CA LEU A 34 -5.66 -16.84 -2.44
C LEU A 34 -6.90 -17.71 -2.21
N VAL A 35 -7.81 -17.21 -1.38
CA VAL A 35 -9.16 -17.74 -1.18
C VAL A 35 -10.16 -16.70 -1.66
N THR A 36 -11.15 -17.14 -2.44
CA THR A 36 -12.21 -16.25 -2.95
C THR A 36 -13.58 -16.78 -2.56
N SER A 37 -14.46 -15.88 -2.13
CA SER A 37 -15.87 -16.15 -1.88
C SER A 37 -16.75 -15.24 -2.75
N ALA A 38 -18.07 -15.36 -2.56
CA ALA A 38 -19.06 -14.46 -3.15
C ALA A 38 -18.90 -13.01 -2.66
N GLU A 39 -18.38 -12.81 -1.44
CA GLU A 39 -18.32 -11.51 -0.77
C GLU A 39 -16.90 -10.94 -0.68
N THR A 40 -15.88 -11.80 -0.64
CA THR A 40 -14.51 -11.40 -0.31
C THR A 40 -13.46 -12.08 -1.18
N PHE A 41 -12.28 -11.49 -1.20
CA PHE A 41 -11.05 -12.15 -1.61
C PHE A 41 -9.99 -11.96 -0.52
N THR A 42 -9.32 -13.06 -0.17
CA THR A 42 -8.36 -13.12 0.93
C THR A 42 -7.06 -13.72 0.42
N TYR A 43 -5.93 -13.16 0.84
CA TYR A 43 -4.62 -13.76 0.59
C TYR A 43 -3.65 -13.38 1.70
N THR A 44 -2.59 -14.17 1.85
CA THR A 44 -1.53 -13.93 2.83
C THR A 44 -0.22 -13.64 2.13
N PHE A 45 0.51 -12.64 2.63
CA PHE A 45 1.90 -12.45 2.23
C PHE A 45 2.70 -11.82 3.36
N SER A 46 3.93 -12.30 3.53
CA SER A 46 4.86 -11.74 4.49
C SER A 46 5.61 -10.54 3.91
N ASN A 47 6.24 -10.72 2.75
CA ASN A 47 6.95 -9.65 2.06
C ASN A 47 7.07 -9.88 0.55
N ILE A 48 7.40 -8.82 -0.18
CA ILE A 48 7.93 -8.85 -1.55
C ILE A 48 9.06 -7.82 -1.67
N ARG A 49 10.14 -8.22 -2.34
CA ARG A 49 11.32 -7.36 -2.56
C ARG A 49 11.36 -6.84 -3.99
N VAL A 50 11.76 -5.59 -4.13
CA VAL A 50 12.08 -4.90 -5.40
C VAL A 50 13.41 -4.17 -5.19
N VAL A 51 14.35 -4.32 -6.11
CA VAL A 51 15.65 -3.64 -6.06
C VAL A 51 15.67 -2.56 -7.13
N ILE A 52 15.99 -1.32 -6.75
CA ILE A 52 16.22 -0.22 -7.68
C ILE A 52 17.74 -0.12 -7.92
N PRO A 53 18.25 -0.50 -9.10
CA PRO A 53 19.67 -0.42 -9.39
C PRO A 53 20.15 1.03 -9.31
N LYS A 54 21.41 1.25 -8.93
CA LYS A 54 22.05 2.58 -8.84
C LYS A 54 21.85 3.44 -10.09
N VAL A 55 21.84 2.84 -11.27
CA VAL A 55 21.62 3.54 -12.56
C VAL A 55 20.20 4.09 -12.72
N HIS A 56 19.24 3.52 -12.01
CA HIS A 56 17.82 3.90 -12.03
C HIS A 56 17.35 4.57 -10.74
N ARG A 57 18.27 4.91 -9.83
CA ARG A 57 17.91 5.49 -8.52
C ARG A 57 17.12 6.80 -8.67
N PRO A 58 16.21 7.10 -7.74
CA PRO A 58 15.54 8.40 -7.69
C PRO A 58 16.54 9.56 -7.60
N SER A 59 16.20 10.67 -8.25
CA SER A 59 16.95 11.92 -8.08
C SER A 59 16.77 12.49 -6.67
N HIS A 60 17.81 13.18 -6.14
CA HIS A 60 17.78 13.88 -4.85
C HIS A 60 17.60 12.98 -3.62
N THR A 61 18.31 11.85 -3.59
CA THR A 61 18.48 11.11 -2.34
C THR A 61 19.41 11.86 -1.39
N ILE A 62 19.18 11.70 -0.09
CA ILE A 62 20.11 12.04 0.98
C ILE A 62 20.37 10.75 1.75
N PRO A 63 21.64 10.32 1.89
CA PRO A 63 22.82 10.96 1.31
C PRO A 63 22.85 10.89 -0.23
N ARG A 64 23.70 11.72 -0.83
CA ARG A 64 23.94 11.68 -2.27
C ARG A 64 24.81 10.46 -2.60
N ASN A 65 24.74 10.01 -3.85
CA ASN A 65 25.64 8.98 -4.38
C ASN A 65 25.50 7.56 -3.80
N ILE A 66 24.34 7.21 -3.27
CA ILE A 66 24.04 5.86 -2.77
C ILE A 66 24.06 4.77 -3.86
N GLY A 67 24.16 3.51 -3.43
CA GLY A 67 24.14 2.31 -4.26
C GLY A 67 22.72 1.92 -4.71
N ASP A 68 22.51 0.61 -4.82
CA ASP A 68 21.20 0.04 -5.10
C ASP A 68 20.27 0.25 -3.91
N ILE A 69 18.98 0.51 -4.16
CA ILE A 69 17.98 0.67 -3.12
C ILE A 69 17.13 -0.59 -3.06
N ASP A 70 17.16 -1.25 -1.92
CA ASP A 70 16.30 -2.38 -1.59
C ASP A 70 14.96 -1.88 -1.06
N ILE A 71 13.87 -2.21 -1.75
CA ILE A 71 12.51 -1.88 -1.34
C ILE A 71 11.81 -3.17 -0.94
N VAL A 72 11.39 -3.27 0.32
CA VAL A 72 10.63 -4.41 0.84
C VAL A 72 9.24 -3.93 1.23
N LEU A 73 8.22 -4.47 0.56
CA LEU A 73 6.82 -4.33 0.97
C LEU A 73 6.47 -5.52 1.85
N SER A 74 5.79 -5.31 2.97
CA SER A 74 5.38 -6.39 3.87
C SER A 74 4.04 -6.12 4.50
N ILE A 75 3.28 -7.17 4.79
CA ILE A 75 2.05 -7.10 5.59
C ILE A 75 2.16 -8.11 6.72
N LYS A 76 1.62 -7.76 7.88
CA LYS A 76 1.40 -8.71 8.96
C LYS A 76 -0.01 -9.30 8.79
N ASP A 77 -0.12 -10.63 8.77
CA ASP A 77 -1.39 -11.37 8.65
C ASP A 77 -2.07 -11.33 7.26
N ASP A 78 -3.30 -11.84 7.23
CA ASP A 78 -4.12 -11.95 6.02
C ASP A 78 -4.65 -10.59 5.56
N VAL A 79 -4.62 -10.37 4.26
CA VAL A 79 -5.38 -9.29 3.62
C VAL A 79 -6.76 -9.82 3.27
N VAL A 80 -7.82 -9.16 3.76
CA VAL A 80 -9.21 -9.50 3.42
C VAL A 80 -9.85 -8.29 2.75
N ILE A 81 -10.26 -8.46 1.51
CA ILE A 81 -10.85 -7.39 0.71
C ILE A 81 -12.27 -7.76 0.34
N LYS A 82 -13.20 -6.86 0.67
CA LYS A 82 -14.61 -6.99 0.32
C LYS A 82 -14.83 -6.63 -1.14
N ARG A 83 -15.71 -7.38 -1.80
CA ARG A 83 -16.17 -7.03 -3.15
C ARG A 83 -17.05 -5.79 -3.07
N ARG A 84 -16.85 -4.87 -4.01
CA ARG A 84 -17.56 -3.60 -4.04
C ARG A 84 -19.06 -3.81 -4.22
N ASN A 85 -19.84 -3.24 -3.32
CA ASN A 85 -21.26 -2.99 -3.52
C ASN A 85 -21.43 -1.64 -4.24
N GLU A 86 -22.20 -1.59 -5.32
CA GLU A 86 -22.34 -0.35 -6.10
C GLU A 86 -23.26 0.68 -5.44
N SER A 87 -24.13 0.25 -4.53
CA SER A 87 -25.12 1.09 -3.85
C SER A 87 -24.75 1.44 -2.40
N VAL A 88 -23.70 0.81 -1.84
CA VAL A 88 -23.28 0.98 -0.45
C VAL A 88 -21.79 1.29 -0.40
N VAL A 89 -21.44 2.38 0.27
CA VAL A 89 -20.07 2.78 0.60
C VAL A 89 -19.73 2.22 1.97
N GLU A 90 -18.77 1.30 2.00
CA GLU A 90 -18.32 0.59 3.19
C GLU A 90 -16.81 0.32 3.07
N ASP A 91 -16.19 -0.10 4.17
CA ASP A 91 -14.75 -0.37 4.20
C ASP A 91 -14.37 -1.52 3.24
N PRO A 92 -13.61 -1.27 2.16
CA PRO A 92 -13.24 -2.31 1.22
C PRO A 92 -12.16 -3.23 1.78
N LEU A 93 -11.33 -2.80 2.75
CA LEU A 93 -10.24 -3.59 3.31
C LEU A 93 -10.59 -4.05 4.73
N GLN A 94 -11.42 -5.09 4.82
CA GLN A 94 -11.89 -5.66 6.09
C GLN A 94 -10.75 -6.12 7.01
N ARG A 95 -9.59 -6.46 6.43
CA ARG A 95 -8.35 -6.74 7.17
C ARG A 95 -7.13 -6.32 6.37
N LEU A 96 -6.31 -5.45 6.96
CA LEU A 96 -5.02 -5.00 6.43
C LEU A 96 -4.15 -4.53 7.60
N LYS A 97 -3.37 -5.43 8.22
CA LYS A 97 -2.55 -5.07 9.39
C LYS A 97 -1.12 -4.77 8.98
N LYS A 98 -0.61 -3.61 9.39
CA LYS A 98 0.80 -3.23 9.31
C LYS A 98 1.39 -3.42 7.92
N PHE A 99 0.82 -2.76 6.91
CA PHE A 99 1.46 -2.68 5.61
C PHE A 99 2.69 -1.77 5.74
N ASN A 100 3.88 -2.31 5.56
CA ASN A 100 5.12 -1.55 5.62
C ASN A 100 5.82 -1.52 4.27
N MET A 101 6.49 -0.41 4.00
CA MET A 101 7.46 -0.27 2.92
C MET A 101 8.78 0.20 3.51
N VAL A 102 9.76 -0.69 3.55
CA VAL A 102 11.11 -0.40 4.04
C VAL A 102 12.05 -0.22 2.86
N LEU A 103 12.80 0.87 2.85
CA LEU A 103 13.85 1.15 1.89
C LEU A 103 15.19 1.05 2.59
N SER A 104 16.13 0.29 2.05
CA SER A 104 17.49 0.22 2.56
C SER A 104 18.53 0.40 1.45
N CYS A 105 19.66 1.00 1.80
CA CYS A 105 20.83 1.12 0.93
C CYS A 105 22.10 1.15 1.78
N GLY A 106 22.82 0.03 1.85
CA GLY A 106 23.92 -0.12 2.79
C GLY A 106 23.41 0.04 4.23
N GLU A 107 23.96 1.00 4.96
CA GLU A 107 23.52 1.34 6.32
C GLU A 107 22.30 2.27 6.36
N TYR A 108 21.94 2.91 5.24
CA TYR A 108 20.87 3.91 5.22
C TYR A 108 19.50 3.27 5.10
N THR A 109 18.53 3.71 5.92
CA THR A 109 17.16 3.16 5.93
C THR A 109 16.10 4.26 5.91
N SER A 110 15.01 4.02 5.18
CA SER A 110 13.73 4.72 5.32
C SER A 110 12.62 3.72 5.56
N SER A 111 11.55 4.15 6.21
CA SER A 111 10.33 3.34 6.30
C SER A 111 9.10 4.19 6.07
N TRP A 112 8.09 3.58 5.48
CA TRP A 112 6.72 4.07 5.51
C TRP A 112 5.82 2.99 6.09
N HIS A 113 5.01 3.40 7.05
CA HIS A 113 3.98 2.56 7.63
C HIS A 113 2.61 2.97 7.09
N LEU A 114 1.96 2.07 6.39
CA LEU A 114 0.58 2.15 5.96
C LEU A 114 -0.23 1.22 6.87
N ASP A 115 -0.86 1.76 7.91
CA ASP A 115 -1.74 0.95 8.75
C ASP A 115 -3.21 1.19 8.44
N ARG A 116 -3.98 0.15 8.78
CA ARG A 116 -5.39 0.28 9.15
C ARG A 116 -5.45 0.16 10.67
N HIS A 117 -5.80 1.24 11.36
CA HIS A 117 -5.91 1.20 12.80
C HIS A 117 -7.11 0.33 13.21
N GLU A 118 -6.89 -0.76 13.94
CA GLU A 118 -7.99 -1.50 14.56
C GLU A 118 -8.27 -0.92 15.94
N TRP A 119 -9.41 -0.27 16.08
CA TRP A 119 -9.90 0.19 17.37
C TRP A 119 -10.17 -1.01 18.28
N GLU A 120 -9.46 -1.11 19.40
CA GLU A 120 -9.77 -2.12 20.41
C GLU A 120 -11.13 -1.80 21.05
N GLU A 121 -12.17 -2.59 20.78
CA GLU A 121 -13.46 -2.42 21.43
C GLU A 121 -13.42 -3.01 22.86
N GLY A 122 -13.72 -2.22 23.89
CA GLY A 122 -13.83 -2.72 25.26
C GLY A 122 -13.71 -1.64 26.35
N PRO A 123 -14.00 -1.98 27.62
CA PRO A 123 -13.97 -1.03 28.74
C PRO A 123 -12.58 -0.46 29.05
N ASN A 124 -11.52 -1.08 28.51
CA ASN A 124 -10.14 -0.62 28.66
C ASN A 124 -9.65 0.17 27.43
N HIS A 125 -10.54 0.52 26.49
CA HIS A 125 -10.17 1.31 25.32
C HIS A 125 -9.60 2.66 25.75
N GLN A 126 -8.32 2.90 25.43
CA GLN A 126 -7.72 4.22 25.57
C GLN A 126 -7.72 4.90 24.20
N PRO A 127 -8.40 6.04 24.05
CA PRO A 127 -8.34 6.78 22.80
C PRO A 127 -6.89 7.22 22.53
N PRO A 128 -6.49 7.33 21.25
CA PRO A 128 -5.15 7.73 20.88
C PRO A 128 -4.84 9.13 21.42
N LYS A 129 -3.61 9.33 21.89
CA LYS A 129 -3.15 10.60 22.49
C LYS A 129 -3.06 11.74 21.46
N THR A 130 -3.05 11.43 20.18
CA THR A 130 -2.91 12.33 19.03
C THR A 130 -3.86 11.90 17.92
N LEU A 131 -4.13 12.79 16.96
CA LEU A 131 -4.92 12.47 15.77
C LEU A 131 -4.39 11.18 15.10
N HIS A 132 -5.25 10.17 14.97
CA HIS A 132 -4.87 8.86 14.44
C HIS A 132 -5.97 8.31 13.52
N PRO A 133 -5.98 8.72 12.24
CA PRO A 133 -7.00 8.29 11.28
C PRO A 133 -6.98 6.78 11.06
N PHE A 134 -8.15 6.22 10.73
CA PHE A 134 -8.30 4.79 10.48
C PHE A 134 -7.38 4.24 9.38
N TYR A 135 -7.11 5.04 8.34
CA TYR A 135 -6.04 4.77 7.37
C TYR A 135 -5.04 5.91 7.40
N HIS A 136 -3.75 5.57 7.53
CA HIS A 136 -2.69 6.57 7.56
C HIS A 136 -1.43 6.02 6.89
N LEU A 137 -0.70 6.91 6.20
CA LEU A 137 0.68 6.66 5.80
C LEU A 137 1.61 7.58 6.59
N THR A 138 2.48 6.98 7.38
CA THR A 138 3.46 7.70 8.20
C THR A 138 4.86 7.41 7.70
N PHE A 139 5.65 8.45 7.43
CA PHE A 139 7.08 8.32 7.18
C PHE A 139 7.82 8.12 8.52
N GLY A 140 8.78 7.20 8.54
CA GLY A 140 9.43 6.76 9.77
C GLY A 140 8.63 5.70 10.51
N GLY A 141 8.80 5.63 11.83
CA GLY A 141 8.08 4.72 12.71
C GLY A 141 8.86 3.46 13.08
N TYR A 142 8.12 2.42 13.48
CA TYR A 142 8.61 1.20 14.14
C TYR A 142 9.94 0.64 13.60
N HIS A 143 10.07 0.47 12.29
CA HIS A 143 11.29 -0.09 11.69
C HIS A 143 12.52 0.83 11.72
N MET A 144 12.35 2.13 11.92
CA MET A 144 13.45 3.06 12.17
C MET A 144 13.73 3.21 13.67
N GLU A 145 12.71 3.10 14.51
CA GLU A 145 12.84 3.10 15.98
C GLU A 145 13.57 1.85 16.47
N ASP A 146 13.26 0.67 15.91
CA ASP A 146 13.93 -0.60 16.22
C ASP A 146 15.43 -0.60 15.90
N LEU A 147 15.90 0.34 15.07
CA LEU A 147 17.33 0.52 14.79
C LEU A 147 18.06 1.28 15.91
N GLN A 148 17.33 1.83 16.89
CA GLN A 148 17.92 2.35 18.12
C GLN A 148 18.31 1.17 19.02
N VAL A 149 19.51 0.64 18.80
CA VAL A 149 20.11 -0.35 19.68
C VAL A 149 21.09 0.39 20.61
N ASP A 150 21.07 0.07 21.90
CA ASP A 150 21.83 0.74 22.97
C ASP A 150 23.26 1.16 22.55
N ASP A 151 23.62 2.41 22.89
CA ASP A 151 24.90 3.10 22.62
C ASP A 151 25.29 3.41 21.15
N HIS A 152 24.46 3.10 20.16
CA HIS A 152 24.72 3.47 18.76
C HIS A 152 23.70 4.49 18.21
N ASP A 153 24.18 5.70 17.92
CA ASP A 153 23.39 6.75 17.27
C ASP A 153 23.24 6.46 15.76
N PHE A 154 22.08 5.90 15.39
CA PHE A 154 21.70 5.66 13.98
C PHE A 154 20.96 6.84 13.33
N PHE A 155 20.80 7.99 13.99
CA PHE A 155 20.06 9.14 13.42
C PHE A 155 20.70 9.66 12.12
N GLY A 156 22.02 9.50 11.95
CA GLY A 156 22.74 9.85 10.72
C GLY A 156 22.46 8.93 9.52
N ASN A 157 21.83 7.78 9.75
CA ASN A 157 21.63 6.73 8.75
C ASN A 157 20.21 6.73 8.15
N ALA A 158 19.52 7.86 8.21
CA ALA A 158 18.27 8.02 7.48
C ALA A 158 18.55 8.11 5.97
N LEU A 159 17.94 7.20 5.21
CA LEU A 159 17.74 7.42 3.79
C LEU A 159 16.58 8.40 3.63
N ILE A 160 16.79 9.51 2.95
CA ILE A 160 15.73 10.43 2.54
C ILE A 160 15.66 10.37 1.02
N VAL A 161 14.56 9.84 0.52
CA VAL A 161 14.18 9.96 -0.89
C VAL A 161 13.14 11.06 -1.00
N ARG A 162 13.05 11.71 -2.16
CA ARG A 162 11.95 12.64 -2.41
C ARG A 162 10.63 11.90 -2.22
N SER A 163 9.87 12.30 -1.20
CA SER A 163 8.62 11.62 -0.88
C SER A 163 7.65 11.66 -2.07
N PRO A 164 6.92 10.56 -2.32
CA PRO A 164 5.86 10.54 -3.30
C PRO A 164 4.84 11.65 -3.03
N ARG A 165 4.44 12.37 -4.09
CA ARG A 165 3.58 13.57 -3.98
C ARG A 165 2.10 13.20 -3.91
N ILE A 166 1.67 12.47 -2.88
CA ILE A 166 0.27 12.01 -2.78
C ILE A 166 -0.26 12.11 -1.36
N MET A 167 -1.52 12.53 -1.22
CA MET A 167 -2.34 12.11 -0.08
C MET A 167 -2.55 10.61 -0.23
N HIS A 168 -2.18 9.81 0.77
CA HIS A 168 -2.07 8.36 0.58
C HIS A 168 -3.40 7.64 0.88
N PRO A 169 -4.11 7.14 -0.14
CA PRO A 169 -5.26 6.28 0.07
C PRO A 169 -4.81 4.87 0.52
N PRO A 170 -5.74 4.03 1.01
CA PRO A 170 -5.42 2.67 1.40
C PRO A 170 -4.83 1.86 0.23
N MET A 171 -3.83 1.04 0.50
CA MET A 171 -3.15 0.20 -0.48
C MET A 171 -3.03 -1.22 0.04
N GLU A 172 -3.31 -2.16 -0.85
CA GLU A 172 -2.97 -3.57 -0.69
C GLU A 172 -1.74 -3.91 -1.55
N LEU A 173 -1.38 -5.18 -1.69
CA LEU A 173 -0.14 -5.62 -2.35
C LEU A 173 0.00 -5.08 -3.79
N ILE A 174 -1.04 -5.22 -4.60
CA ILE A 174 -0.98 -4.81 -6.02
C ILE A 174 -0.83 -3.28 -6.11
N LEU A 175 -1.60 -2.52 -5.34
CA LEU A 175 -1.50 -1.06 -5.28
C LEU A 175 -0.16 -0.59 -4.67
N GLY A 176 0.40 -1.32 -3.71
CA GLY A 176 1.72 -1.07 -3.15
C GLY A 176 2.84 -1.29 -4.18
N LEU A 177 2.74 -2.34 -5.00
CA LEU A 177 3.67 -2.55 -6.12
C LEU A 177 3.49 -1.49 -7.22
N ASP A 178 2.26 -1.16 -7.59
CA ASP A 178 1.96 -0.05 -8.52
C ASP A 178 2.56 1.27 -8.00
N PHE A 179 2.48 1.52 -6.70
CA PHE A 179 3.11 2.65 -6.06
C PHE A 179 4.63 2.63 -6.22
N VAL A 180 5.28 1.50 -5.93
CA VAL A 180 6.73 1.33 -6.12
C VAL A 180 7.13 1.60 -7.57
N PHE A 181 6.43 0.98 -8.52
CA PHE A 181 6.74 1.08 -9.95
C PHE A 181 6.54 2.50 -10.49
N ASN A 182 5.54 3.24 -10.03
CA ASN A 182 5.29 4.60 -10.54
C ASN A 182 6.17 5.67 -9.87
N HIS A 183 6.69 5.43 -8.66
CA HIS A 183 7.39 6.46 -7.88
C HIS A 183 8.90 6.25 -7.75
N PHE A 184 9.36 5.00 -7.79
CA PHE A 184 10.78 4.68 -7.58
C PHE A 184 11.47 4.19 -8.83
N ILE A 185 10.71 3.74 -9.83
CA ILE A 185 11.27 3.31 -11.12
C ILE A 185 11.14 4.44 -12.14
N PRO A 186 12.21 4.77 -12.89
CA PRO A 186 12.15 5.83 -13.89
C PRO A 186 11.07 5.59 -14.94
N ARG A 187 10.40 6.68 -15.33
CA ARG A 187 9.37 6.64 -16.38
C ARG A 187 9.96 6.10 -17.68
N GLY A 188 9.27 5.15 -18.29
CA GLY A 188 9.70 4.49 -19.53
C GLY A 188 10.57 3.26 -19.33
N SER A 189 10.98 2.94 -18.09
CA SER A 189 11.75 1.71 -17.82
C SER A 189 10.89 0.45 -17.72
N LEU A 190 9.57 0.59 -17.59
CA LEU A 190 8.62 -0.51 -17.49
C LEU A 190 7.46 -0.32 -18.47
N ASP A 191 7.45 -1.10 -19.55
CA ASP A 191 6.31 -1.14 -20.49
C ASP A 191 5.06 -1.74 -19.85
N LEU A 192 5.24 -2.50 -18.76
CA LEU A 192 4.16 -2.95 -17.87
C LEU A 192 3.19 -1.81 -17.53
N LEU A 193 3.69 -0.61 -17.27
CA LEU A 193 2.87 0.54 -16.88
C LEU A 193 1.99 1.08 -18.04
N GLN A 194 2.26 0.65 -19.28
CA GLN A 194 1.45 0.93 -20.46
C GLN A 194 0.60 -0.28 -20.89
N ASP A 195 0.74 -1.44 -20.25
CA ASP A 195 -0.04 -2.63 -20.56
C ASP A 195 -1.51 -2.40 -20.20
N ARG A 196 -2.41 -2.56 -21.18
CA ARG A 196 -3.85 -2.33 -21.01
C ARG A 196 -4.47 -3.24 -19.95
N ALA A 197 -3.99 -4.48 -19.81
CA ALA A 197 -4.49 -5.40 -18.81
C ALA A 197 -4.00 -5.02 -17.42
N TYR A 198 -2.73 -4.61 -17.28
CA TYR A 198 -2.17 -4.11 -16.02
C TYR A 198 -2.92 -2.86 -15.55
N THR A 199 -3.00 -1.85 -16.41
CA THR A 199 -3.65 -0.56 -16.11
C THR A 199 -5.13 -0.73 -15.79
N LYS A 200 -5.83 -1.67 -16.45
CA LYS A 200 -7.20 -2.02 -16.10
C LYS A 200 -7.30 -2.59 -14.69
N ILE A 201 -6.45 -3.56 -14.32
CA ILE A 201 -6.45 -4.15 -12.97
C ILE A 201 -6.23 -3.09 -11.90
N VAL A 202 -5.21 -2.24 -12.09
CA VAL A 202 -4.90 -1.16 -11.15
C VAL A 202 -6.05 -0.16 -11.06
N LYS A 203 -6.66 0.21 -12.19
CA LYS A 203 -7.83 1.11 -12.23
C LYS A 203 -9.03 0.51 -11.49
N ASP A 204 -9.31 -0.76 -11.70
CA ASP A 204 -10.42 -1.46 -11.05
C ASP A 204 -10.19 -1.57 -9.52
N LEU A 205 -8.95 -1.84 -9.08
CA LEU A 205 -8.58 -1.82 -7.66
C LEU A 205 -8.70 -0.42 -7.04
N LYS A 206 -8.21 0.63 -7.71
CA LYS A 206 -8.37 2.02 -7.26
C LYS A 206 -9.85 2.37 -7.14
N ARG A 207 -10.69 1.94 -8.09
CA ARG A 207 -12.15 2.12 -7.99
C ARG A 207 -12.75 1.32 -6.82
N ASN A 208 -12.26 0.12 -6.53
CA ASN A 208 -12.81 -0.70 -5.44
C ASN A 208 -12.34 -0.25 -4.05
N ILE A 209 -11.15 0.33 -3.94
CA ILE A 209 -10.52 0.67 -2.65
C ILE A 209 -10.54 2.18 -2.40
N TRP A 210 -10.09 2.99 -3.35
CA TRP A 210 -9.93 4.43 -3.15
C TRP A 210 -11.24 5.19 -3.29
N MET A 211 -12.17 4.71 -4.13
CA MET A 211 -13.47 5.38 -4.27
C MET A 211 -14.27 5.30 -2.96
N PRO A 212 -14.47 4.14 -2.29
CA PRO A 212 -15.14 4.13 -0.99
C PRO A 212 -14.46 5.01 0.05
N PHE A 213 -13.13 4.99 0.11
CA PHE A 213 -12.34 5.85 1.00
C PHE A 213 -12.60 7.34 0.75
N ALA A 214 -12.48 7.80 -0.50
CA ALA A 214 -12.71 9.19 -0.87
C ALA A 214 -14.16 9.63 -0.62
N LEU A 215 -15.12 8.74 -0.87
CA LEU A 215 -16.53 9.02 -0.62
C LEU A 215 -16.85 9.09 0.87
N ALA A 216 -16.21 8.26 1.69
CA ALA A 216 -16.34 8.33 3.15
C ALA A 216 -15.77 9.66 3.69
N ILE A 217 -14.64 10.14 3.15
CA ILE A 217 -14.16 11.51 3.45
C ILE A 217 -15.22 12.53 3.05
N ALA A 218 -15.70 12.49 1.81
CA ALA A 218 -16.66 13.47 1.30
C ALA A 218 -17.97 13.50 2.09
N LYS A 219 -18.43 12.34 2.57
CA LYS A 219 -19.67 12.18 3.36
C LYS A 219 -19.64 12.97 4.67
N ASN A 220 -18.46 13.21 5.25
CA ASN A 220 -18.31 14.07 6.42
C ASN A 220 -18.63 15.56 6.14
N TYR A 221 -18.68 15.95 4.87
CA TYR A 221 -19.01 17.31 4.44
C TYR A 221 -20.31 17.40 3.63
N CYS A 222 -20.77 16.28 3.06
CA CYS A 222 -21.90 16.20 2.15
C CYS A 222 -22.92 15.16 2.63
N ASN A 223 -24.14 15.59 2.95
CA ASN A 223 -25.18 14.66 3.43
C ASN A 223 -25.72 13.71 2.35
N ASN A 224 -25.77 14.16 1.10
CA ASN A 224 -26.27 13.38 -0.03
C ASN A 224 -25.20 13.29 -1.10
N ILE A 225 -24.83 12.07 -1.47
CA ILE A 225 -23.88 11.81 -2.54
C ILE A 225 -24.57 10.87 -3.54
N GLU A 226 -24.59 11.30 -4.80
CA GLU A 226 -25.16 10.57 -5.92
C GLU A 226 -24.07 10.43 -6.99
N ILE A 227 -23.95 9.23 -7.57
CA ILE A 227 -22.99 8.93 -8.63
C ILE A 227 -23.73 8.18 -9.71
N ASP A 228 -23.61 8.64 -10.96
CA ASP A 228 -24.25 8.03 -12.13
C ASP A 228 -25.76 7.76 -11.93
N GLY A 229 -26.47 8.72 -11.31
CA GLY A 229 -27.91 8.61 -11.04
C GLY A 229 -28.28 7.70 -9.86
N THR A 230 -27.29 7.16 -9.14
CA THR A 230 -27.51 6.26 -8.00
C THR A 230 -27.15 6.95 -6.69
N ARG A 231 -28.14 7.12 -5.82
CA ARG A 231 -27.91 7.63 -4.47
C ARG A 231 -27.24 6.56 -3.62
N LEU A 232 -26.11 6.90 -3.01
CA LEU A 232 -25.31 5.96 -2.23
C LEU A 232 -25.78 5.92 -0.77
N LYS A 233 -25.79 4.71 -0.20
CA LYS A 233 -25.85 4.48 1.24
C LYS A 233 -24.44 4.41 1.81
N PHE A 234 -24.28 4.71 3.08
CA PHE A 234 -22.98 4.73 3.75
C PHE A 234 -23.02 3.88 5.02
N ASP A 235 -21.95 3.13 5.26
CA ASP A 235 -21.65 2.59 6.59
C ASP A 235 -21.19 3.75 7.48
N GLU A 236 -22.02 4.13 8.44
CA GLU A 236 -21.75 5.26 9.33
C GLU A 236 -20.52 5.02 10.23
N ARG A 237 -20.22 3.76 10.60
CA ARG A 237 -19.01 3.45 11.38
C ARG A 237 -17.77 3.69 10.53
N PHE A 238 -17.81 3.24 9.28
CA PHE A 238 -16.73 3.47 8.34
C PHE A 238 -16.52 4.98 8.10
N VAL A 239 -17.58 5.72 7.78
CA VAL A 239 -17.53 7.18 7.54
C VAL A 239 -16.93 7.92 8.74
N ALA A 240 -17.37 7.60 9.95
CA ALA A 240 -16.83 8.19 11.16
C ALA A 240 -15.32 7.90 11.25
N SER A 241 -14.91 6.63 11.17
CA SER A 241 -13.51 6.22 11.35
C SER A 241 -12.50 6.91 10.41
N ILE A 242 -12.93 7.34 9.23
CA ILE A 242 -12.05 7.95 8.22
C ILE A 242 -11.52 9.33 8.65
N ILE A 243 -12.31 10.12 9.40
CA ILE A 243 -11.91 11.47 9.84
C ILE A 243 -11.88 11.59 11.38
N THR A 244 -12.74 10.85 12.09
CA THR A 244 -12.79 10.91 13.57
C THR A 244 -11.74 10.04 14.23
N CYS A 245 -11.27 10.53 15.37
CA CYS A 245 -10.33 9.88 16.30
C CYS A 245 -11.07 9.12 17.39
#